data_AF-A0A933L5F7-F1
#
_entry.id   AF-A0A933L5F7-F1
#
_cell.length_a   1.000
_cell.length_b   1.000
_cell.length_c   1.000
_cell.angle_alpha   90.00
_cell.angle_beta   90.00
_cell.angle_gamma   90.00
#
_symmetry.space_group_name_H-M   'P 1'
#
loop_
_entity.id
_entity.type
_entity.pdbx_description
1 polymer ?
#
loop_
_entity_poly.entity_id
_entity_poly.type
_entity_poly.pdbx_seq_one_letter_code
_entity_poly.pdbx_strand_id
1 'polypeptide(L)'
;MVDDADLLALDVKLRRLVRRARRQRRGAEGGPAQWQAWSGTMDEALGLVDQIAGTPALGLDGLSVKIGALRWFLEETDAILDAKGLRQLRSLHQEARRLARG
;
A
#
# COMPACT_ATOMS: atom_id res chain seq x y z
N MET A 1 -0.42 -15.95 20.17
CA MET A 1 -0.70 -15.54 18.78
C MET A 1 0.13 -14.32 18.52
N VAL A 2 1.02 -14.38 17.54
CA VAL A 2 1.69 -13.21 17.03
C VAL A 2 0.66 -12.50 16.13
N ASP A 3 0.28 -11.27 16.46
CA ASP A 3 -0.91 -10.63 15.89
C ASP A 3 -0.56 -9.49 14.92
N ASP A 4 -1.07 -9.58 13.70
CA ASP A 4 -0.92 -8.61 12.60
C ASP A 4 -2.21 -7.76 12.41
N ALA A 5 -3.10 -7.69 13.42
CA ALA A 5 -4.39 -7.00 13.34
C ALA A 5 -4.32 -5.57 12.78
N ASP A 6 -3.29 -4.80 13.15
CA ASP A 6 -3.11 -3.43 12.64
C ASP A 6 -2.82 -3.42 11.14
N LEU A 7 -1.96 -4.32 10.65
CA LEU A 7 -1.68 -4.48 9.22
C LEU A 7 -2.93 -4.92 8.46
N LEU A 8 -3.71 -5.84 9.00
CA LEU A 8 -4.96 -6.29 8.39
C LEU A 8 -5.99 -5.15 8.33
N ALA A 9 -6.11 -4.34 9.38
CA ALA A 9 -6.99 -3.18 9.39
C ALA A 9 -6.57 -2.13 8.36
N LEU A 10 -5.25 -1.90 8.19
CA LEU A 10 -4.71 -1.01 7.17
C LEU A 10 -4.95 -1.56 5.76
N ASP A 11 -4.81 -2.86 5.52
CA ASP A 11 -5.11 -3.50 4.23
C ASP A 11 -6.58 -3.29 3.83
N VAL A 12 -7.51 -3.47 4.77
CA VAL A 12 -8.94 -3.23 4.52
C VAL A 12 -9.19 -1.78 4.10
N LYS A 13 -8.56 -0.81 4.77
CA LYS A 13 -8.66 0.62 4.41
C LYS A 13 -8.08 0.87 3.02
N LEU A 14 -6.88 0.35 2.73
CA LEU A 14 -6.22 0.52 1.44
C LEU A 14 -7.09 -0.03 0.30
N ARG A 15 -7.60 -1.27 0.43
CA ARG A 15 -8.47 -1.87 -0.59
C ARG A 15 -9.74 -1.07 -0.85
N ARG A 16 -10.30 -0.42 0.17
CA ARG A 16 -11.47 0.46 0.01
C ARG A 16 -11.11 1.70 -0.83
N LEU A 17 -9.98 2.34 -0.54
CA LEU A 17 -9.50 3.50 -1.30
C LEU A 17 -9.12 3.12 -2.73
N VAL A 18 -8.40 2.02 -2.94
CA VAL A 18 -8.04 1.53 -4.29
C VAL A 18 -9.28 1.28 -5.15
N ARG A 19 -10.32 0.64 -4.58
CA ARG A 19 -11.60 0.44 -5.29
C ARG A 19 -12.29 1.77 -5.61
N ARG A 20 -12.25 2.74 -4.68
CA ARG A 20 -12.81 4.08 -4.89
C ARG A 20 -12.06 4.83 -5.98
N ALA A 21 -10.73 4.88 -5.92
CA ALA A 21 -9.87 5.51 -6.91
C ALA A 21 -10.12 4.92 -8.31
N ARG A 22 -10.19 3.59 -8.43
CA ARG A 22 -10.52 2.92 -9.71
C ARG A 22 -11.89 3.31 -10.27
N ARG A 23 -12.89 3.55 -9.41
CA ARG A 23 -14.20 4.04 -9.86
C ARG A 23 -14.14 5.50 -10.30
N GLN A 24 -13.47 6.35 -9.53
CA GLN A 24 -13.32 7.78 -9.86
C GLN A 24 -12.51 7.97 -11.15
N ARG A 25 -11.45 7.17 -11.36
CA ARG A 25 -10.63 7.20 -12.58
C ARG A 25 -11.45 6.95 -13.85
N ARG A 26 -12.42 6.04 -13.80
CA ARG A 26 -13.36 5.78 -14.91
C ARG A 26 -14.31 6.95 -15.18
N GLY A 27 -14.55 7.80 -14.19
CA GLY A 27 -15.36 9.01 -14.31
C GLY A 27 -14.55 10.29 -14.53
N ALA A 28 -13.21 10.23 -14.56
CA ALA A 28 -12.34 11.41 -14.56
C ALA A 28 -12.41 12.24 -15.87
N GLU A 29 -13.07 11.73 -16.91
CA GLU A 29 -13.39 12.50 -18.12
C GLU A 29 -14.41 13.61 -17.88
N GLY A 30 -15.18 13.58 -16.79
CA GLY A 30 -16.24 14.56 -16.54
C GLY A 30 -15.80 15.85 -15.84
N GLY A 31 -14.50 16.13 -15.75
CA GLY A 31 -13.96 17.47 -15.46
C GLY A 31 -13.09 17.62 -14.19
N PRO A 32 -12.61 18.84 -13.91
CA PRO A 32 -11.58 19.11 -12.90
C PRO A 32 -11.93 18.63 -11.48
N ALA A 33 -13.19 18.72 -11.07
CA ALA A 33 -13.63 18.30 -9.74
C ALA A 33 -13.50 16.78 -9.52
N GLN A 34 -13.72 15.99 -10.56
CA GLN A 34 -13.62 14.52 -10.50
C GLN A 34 -12.16 14.09 -10.51
N TRP A 35 -11.31 14.80 -11.27
CA TRP A 35 -9.86 14.67 -11.18
C TRP A 35 -9.33 14.98 -9.77
N GLN A 36 -9.79 16.08 -9.16
CA GLN A 36 -9.37 16.44 -7.80
C GLN A 36 -9.82 15.39 -6.76
N ALA A 37 -11.05 14.87 -6.89
CA ALA A 37 -11.55 13.80 -6.02
C ALA A 37 -10.77 12.49 -6.17
N TRP A 38 -10.37 12.13 -7.40
CA TRP A 38 -9.50 10.99 -7.66
C TRP A 38 -8.10 11.20 -7.05
N SER A 39 -7.49 12.36 -7.31
CA SER A 39 -6.16 12.72 -6.78
C SER A 39 -6.11 12.63 -5.26
N GLY A 40 -7.07 13.23 -4.56
CA GLY A 40 -7.11 13.15 -3.09
C GLY A 40 -7.29 11.72 -2.56
N THR A 41 -8.02 10.87 -3.29
CA THR A 41 -8.16 9.45 -2.93
C THR A 41 -6.86 8.68 -3.16
N MET A 42 -6.10 9.04 -4.21
CA MET A 42 -4.78 8.48 -4.48
C MET A 42 -3.77 8.89 -3.40
N ASP A 43 -3.73 10.16 -3.01
CA ASP A 43 -2.84 10.66 -1.96
C ASP A 43 -3.10 9.95 -0.62
N GLU A 44 -4.37 9.75 -0.26
CA GLU A 44 -4.76 9.00 0.93
C GLU A 44 -4.32 7.52 0.84
N ALA A 45 -4.46 6.88 -0.31
CA ALA A 45 -4.01 5.52 -0.54
C ALA A 45 -2.47 5.39 -0.44
N LEU A 46 -1.73 6.36 -0.97
CA LEU A 46 -0.28 6.41 -0.86
C LEU A 46 0.17 6.57 0.61
N GLY A 47 -0.53 7.40 1.39
CA GLY A 47 -0.30 7.52 2.82
C GLY A 47 -0.49 6.19 3.56
N LEU A 48 -1.50 5.40 3.19
CA LEU A 48 -1.71 4.06 3.77
C LEU A 48 -0.60 3.08 3.39
N VAL A 49 -0.08 3.12 2.16
CA VAL A 49 1.08 2.28 1.77
C VAL A 49 2.29 2.61 2.64
N ASP A 50 2.54 3.89 2.90
CA ASP A 50 3.65 4.31 3.77
C ASP A 50 3.45 3.83 5.22
N GLN A 51 2.22 3.91 5.75
CA GLN A 51 1.89 3.36 7.07
C GLN A 51 2.11 1.84 7.12
N ILE A 52 1.60 1.11 6.14
CA ILE A 52 1.79 -0.35 6.02
C ILE A 52 3.28 -0.70 5.95
N ALA A 53 4.07 0.04 5.17
CA ALA A 53 5.51 -0.18 5.06
C ALA A 53 6.24 0.06 6.39
N GLY A 54 5.80 1.04 7.17
CA GLY A 54 6.37 1.36 8.49
C GLY A 54 5.92 0.43 9.62
N THR A 55 4.76 -0.22 9.50
CA THR A 55 4.27 -1.16 10.51
C THR A 55 5.02 -2.49 10.43
N PRO A 56 5.60 -2.99 11.54
CA PRO A 56 6.28 -4.29 11.55
C PRO A 56 5.32 -5.44 11.24
N ALA A 57 5.71 -6.34 10.33
CA ALA A 57 5.04 -7.63 10.19
C ALA A 57 5.56 -8.59 11.25
N LEU A 58 4.64 -9.18 12.01
CA LEU A 58 4.96 -10.15 13.05
C LEU A 58 4.70 -11.59 12.59
N GLY A 59 3.86 -11.78 11.56
CA GLY A 59 3.60 -13.06 10.91
C GLY A 59 3.60 -12.98 9.38
N LEU A 60 3.30 -14.12 8.75
CA LEU A 60 3.21 -14.22 7.29
C LEU A 60 2.02 -13.43 6.73
N ASP A 61 0.94 -13.28 7.50
CA ASP A 61 -0.22 -12.49 7.10
C ASP A 61 0.14 -11.00 7.00
N GLY A 62 0.86 -10.46 7.98
CA GLY A 62 1.40 -9.11 7.92
C GLY A 62 2.36 -8.93 6.75
N LEU A 63 3.24 -9.91 6.50
CA LEU A 63 4.16 -9.87 5.36
C LEU A 63 3.41 -9.84 4.02
N SER A 64 2.35 -10.64 3.88
CA SER A 64 1.48 -10.68 2.71
C SER A 64 0.82 -9.33 2.44
N VAL A 65 0.32 -8.66 3.48
CA VAL A 65 -0.23 -7.29 3.39
C VAL A 65 0.81 -6.32 2.84
N LYS A 66 2.03 -6.33 3.39
CA LYS A 66 3.10 -5.40 2.97
C LYS A 66 3.51 -5.64 1.51
N ILE A 67 3.61 -6.89 1.08
CA ILE A 67 3.86 -7.25 -0.33
C ILE A 67 2.75 -6.73 -1.23
N GLY A 68 1.49 -6.96 -0.85
CA GLY A 68 0.33 -6.52 -1.62
C GLY A 68 0.28 -5.00 -1.79
N ALA A 69 0.52 -4.25 -0.72
CA ALA A 69 0.55 -2.79 -0.73
C ALA A 69 1.67 -2.23 -1.61
N LEU A 70 2.89 -2.76 -1.49
CA LEU A 70 4.04 -2.33 -2.30
C LEU A 70 3.87 -2.68 -3.78
N ARG A 71 3.36 -3.87 -4.09
CA ARG A 71 3.05 -4.25 -5.46
C ARG A 71 2.04 -3.28 -6.07
N TRP A 72 0.93 -2.99 -5.38
CA TRP A 72 -0.07 -2.05 -5.88
C TRP A 72 0.53 -0.65 -6.12
N PHE A 73 1.35 -0.16 -5.17
CA PHE A 73 2.03 1.12 -5.32
C PHE A 73 2.87 1.17 -6.60
N LEU A 74 3.70 0.16 -6.84
CA LEU A 74 4.55 0.08 -8.03
C LEU A 74 3.73 -0.02 -9.32
N GLU A 75 2.61 -0.73 -9.32
CA GLU A 75 1.73 -0.87 -10.49
C GLU A 75 0.94 0.42 -10.80
N GLU A 76 0.44 1.14 -9.79
CA GLU A 76 -0.51 2.24 -10.01
C GLU A 76 0.18 3.59 -10.22
N THR A 77 1.38 3.78 -9.70
CA THR A 77 2.10 5.06 -9.79
C THR A 77 3.01 5.16 -11.01
N ASP A 78 3.13 4.09 -11.80
CA ASP A 78 4.18 3.92 -12.81
C ASP A 78 5.56 4.30 -12.25
N ALA A 79 5.73 4.13 -10.93
CA ALA A 79 6.90 4.58 -10.23
C ALA A 79 8.07 3.71 -10.69
N ILE A 80 8.96 4.34 -11.46
CA ILE A 80 10.36 3.94 -11.51
C ILE A 80 10.79 3.73 -10.06
N LEU A 81 11.41 2.58 -9.77
CA LEU A 81 11.95 2.24 -8.46
C LEU A 81 12.92 3.33 -7.99
N ASP A 82 12.36 4.35 -7.36
CA ASP A 82 13.09 5.47 -6.79
C ASP A 82 13.74 5.02 -5.47
N ALA A 83 14.52 5.92 -4.87
CA ALA A 83 15.17 5.64 -3.60
C ALA A 83 14.17 5.26 -2.48
N LYS A 84 12.89 5.65 -2.59
CA LYS A 84 11.85 5.31 -1.62
C LYS A 84 11.38 3.87 -1.80
N GLY A 85 10.99 3.47 -3.02
CA GLY A 85 10.58 2.10 -3.32
C GLY A 85 11.68 1.09 -2.98
N LEU A 86 12.95 1.41 -3.30
CA LEU A 86 14.10 0.58 -2.94
C LEU A 86 14.34 0.46 -1.43
N ARG A 87 14.00 1.49 -0.64
CA ARG A 87 14.08 1.41 0.83
C ARG A 87 13.00 0.51 1.39
N GLN A 88 11.77 0.65 0.91
CA GLN A 88 10.65 -0.17 1.37
C GLN A 88 10.85 -1.65 1.04
N LEU A 89 11.35 -1.97 -0.17
CA LEU A 89 11.69 -3.35 -0.55
C LEU A 89 12.81 -3.94 0.32
N ARG A 90 13.84 -3.16 0.64
CA ARG A 90 14.92 -3.60 1.55
C ARG A 90 14.40 -3.88 2.95
N SER A 91 13.51 -3.03 3.48
CA SER A 91 12.86 -3.27 4.78
C SER A 91 12.07 -4.58 4.77
N LEU A 92 11.24 -4.77 3.75
CA LEU A 92 10.42 -5.97 3.58
C LEU A 92 11.28 -7.24 3.52
N HIS A 93 12.39 -7.20 2.78
CA HIS A 93 13.33 -8.32 2.70
C HIS A 93 13.94 -8.67 4.07
N GLN A 94 14.30 -7.67 4.87
CA GLN A 94 14.83 -7.89 6.21
C GLN A 94 13.79 -8.51 7.15
N GLU A 95 12.55 -8.05 7.09
CA GLU A 95 11.43 -8.61 7.86
C GLU A 95 11.17 -10.08 7.49
N ALA A 96 11.11 -10.40 6.19
CA ALA A 96 10.97 -11.77 5.71
C ALA A 96 12.10 -12.68 6.22
N ARG A 97 13.36 -12.20 6.24
CA ARG A 97 14.50 -12.97 6.78
C ARG A 97 14.41 -13.20 8.28
N ARG A 98 13.82 -12.27 9.04
CA ARG A 98 13.61 -12.45 10.49
C ARG A 98 12.56 -13.52 10.75
N LEU A 99 11.44 -13.47 10.03
CA LEU A 99 10.38 -14.47 10.14
C LEU A 99 10.84 -15.87 9.73
N ALA A 100 11.69 -15.98 8.70
CA ALA A 100 12.24 -17.27 8.27
C ALA A 100 13.26 -17.88 9.26
N ARG A 101 13.71 -17.14 10.27
CA ARG A 101 14.71 -17.57 11.27
C ARG A 101 14.12 -17.77 12.67
N GLY A 102 12.88 -17.33 12.89
CA GLY A 102 12.13 -17.57 14.12
C GLY A 102 11.29 -18.83 14.00
#